data_AF-A0A9Q3EMD1-F1
#
_entry.id   AF-A0A9Q3EMD1-F1
#
_cell.length_a   1.000
_cell.length_b   1.000
_cell.length_c   1.000
_cell.angle_alpha   90.00
_cell.angle_beta   90.00
_cell.angle_gamma   90.00
#
_symmetry.space_group_name_H-M   'P 1'
#
loop_
_entity.id
_entity.type
_entity.pdbx_description
1 polymer ?
#
loop_
_entity_poly.entity_id
_entity_poly.type
_entity_poly.pdbx_seq_one_letter_code
_entity_poly.pdbx_strand_id
1 'polypeptide(L)' 'VWLASKNIKTPRPTKKLSERWLGPFEVIKKIGSHAYHLKLPQKWKSVHPVFHVSLLEPVKQSAIPN' A
#
# COMPACT_ATOMS: atom_id res chain seq x y z
N VAL A 1 -5.81 -2.50 -3.29
CA VAL A 1 -4.89 -1.52 -3.92
C VAL A 1 -3.47 -1.80 -3.45
N TRP A 2 -2.48 -1.65 -4.33
CA TRP A 2 -1.07 -1.66 -3.95
C TRP A 2 -0.71 -0.31 -3.31
N LEU A 3 0.19 -0.33 -2.33
CA LEU A 3 0.67 0.87 -1.64
C LEU A 3 2.16 1.06 -1.92
N ALA A 4 2.55 2.27 -2.32
CA ALA A 4 3.94 2.58 -2.60
C ALA A 4 4.82 2.47 -1.34
N SER A 5 5.95 1.79 -1.44
CA SER A 5 6.88 1.60 -0.32
C SER A 5 7.74 2.82 0.01
N LYS A 6 7.65 3.90 -0.80
CA LYS A 6 8.52 5.09 -0.70
C LYS A 6 8.66 5.66 0.72
N ASN A 7 7.56 5.65 1.47
CA ASN A 7 7.45 6.28 2.80
C ASN A 7 7.27 5.25 3.93
N ILE A 8 7.42 3.95 3.64
CA ILE A 8 7.22 2.88 4.63
C ILE A 8 8.58 2.27 4.96
N LYS A 9 8.92 2.27 6.25
CA LYS A 9 10.11 1.58 6.74
C LYS A 9 9.88 0.08 6.66
N THR A 10 10.46 -0.55 5.65
CA THR A 10 10.51 -2.01 5.55
C THR A 10 11.63 -2.54 6.45
N PRO A 11 11.50 -3.74 7.04
CA PRO A 11 12.57 -4.36 7.83
C PRO A 11 13.79 -4.77 7.00
N ARG A 12 13.78 -4.56 5.67
CA ARG A 12 14.91 -4.89 4.80
C ARG A 12 16.07 -3.90 4.99
N PRO A 13 17.32 -4.38 4.98
CA PRO A 13 18.51 -3.53 5.18
C PRO A 13 18.83 -2.63 3.97
N THR A 14 18.30 -2.91 2.77
CA THR A 14 18.63 -2.17 1.55
C THR A 14 17.41 -1.86 0.70
N LYS A 15 17.26 -0.59 0.30
CA LYS A 15 16.15 -0.09 -0.52
C LYS A 15 16.20 -0.58 -1.99
N LYS A 16 17.39 -0.89 -2.53
CA LYS A 16 17.60 -1.34 -3.93
C LYS A 16 16.90 -2.66 -4.26
N LEU A 17 16.76 -3.55 -3.28
CA LEU A 17 16.05 -4.85 -3.39
C LEU A 17 14.75 -4.88 -2.58
N SER A 18 14.24 -3.71 -2.20
CA SER A 18 12.94 -3.61 -1.53
C SER A 18 11.80 -3.65 -2.54
N GLU A 19 10.67 -4.25 -2.17
CA GLU A 19 9.46 -4.15 -2.99
C GLU A 19 9.10 -2.68 -3.19
N ARG A 20 8.88 -2.27 -4.45
CA ARG A 20 8.39 -0.92 -4.78
C ARG A 20 6.94 -0.72 -4.36
N TRP A 21 6.16 -1.79 -4.43
CA TRP A 21 4.74 -1.84 -4.08
C TRP A 21 4.55 -2.87 -2.99
N LEU A 22 4.05 -2.41 -1.87
CA LEU A 22 3.65 -3.26 -0.76
C LEU A 22 2.24 -3.74 -1.02
N GLY A 23 1.98 -4.97 -0.55
CA GLY A 23 0.88 -5.86 -0.91
C GLY A 23 -0.50 -5.24 -1.22
N PRO A 24 -1.42 -6.06 -1.73
CA PRO A 24 -2.79 -5.61 -1.91
C PRO A 24 -3.41 -5.32 -0.54
N PHE A 25 -3.68 -4.05 -0.28
CA PHE A 25 -4.43 -3.60 0.88
C PHE A 25 -5.89 -3.35 0.51
N GLU A 26 -6.77 -3.62 1.46
CA GLU A 26 -8.20 -3.36 1.35
C GLU A 26 -8.46 -1.88 1.65
N VAL A 27 -9.28 -1.22 0.84
CA VAL A 27 -9.72 0.17 1.08
C VAL A 27 -10.93 0.12 1.99
N ILE A 28 -10.81 0.64 3.21
CA ILE A 28 -11.91 0.68 4.18
C ILE A 28 -12.90 1.78 3.82
N LYS A 29 -12.39 3.00 3.57
CA LYS A 29 -13.21 4.16 3.24
C LYS A 29 -12.44 5.19 2.44
N LYS A 30 -13.15 5.98 1.64
CA LYS A 30 -12.63 7.20 1.02
C LYS A 30 -12.81 8.36 2.02
N ILE A 31 -11.71 8.96 2.47
CA ILE A 31 -11.75 10.07 3.45
C ILE A 31 -11.97 11.42 2.75
N GLY A 32 -11.53 11.56 1.50
CA GLY A 32 -11.74 12.76 0.71
C GLY A 32 -11.54 12.52 -0.77
N SER A 33 -11.50 13.59 -1.58
CA SER A 33 -11.26 13.49 -3.02
C SER A 33 -9.98 12.73 -3.35
N HIS A 34 -8.93 12.94 -2.54
CA HIS A 34 -7.59 12.42 -2.80
C HIS A 34 -7.01 11.50 -1.70
N ALA A 35 -7.78 11.13 -0.68
CA ALA A 35 -7.28 10.32 0.43
C ALA A 35 -8.15 9.10 0.70
N TYR A 36 -7.51 7.94 0.85
CA TYR A 36 -8.16 6.66 1.15
C TYR A 36 -7.61 6.07 2.44
N HIS A 37 -8.52 5.51 3.24
CA HIS A 37 -8.20 4.74 4.43
C HIS A 37 -7.99 3.27 4.03
N LEU A 38 -6.82 2.73 4.34
CA LEU A 38 -6.47 1.34 4.07
C LEU A 38 -6.49 0.50 5.34
N LYS A 39 -6.84 -0.78 5.18
CA LYS A 39 -6.69 -1.79 6.21
C LYS A 39 -5.23 -2.23 6.26
N LEU A 40 -4.47 -1.64 7.17
CA LEU A 40 -3.07 -2.01 7.37
C LEU A 40 -2.95 -3.22 8.32
N PRO A 41 -1.93 -4.09 8.13
CA PRO A 41 -1.61 -5.16 9.05
C PRO A 41 -1.22 -4.61 10.42
N GLN A 42 -1.56 -5.36 11.48
CA GLN A 42 -1.27 -4.95 12.85
C GLN A 42 0.23 -4.79 13.15
N LYS A 43 1.12 -5.37 12.33
CA LYS A 43 2.58 -5.12 12.40
C LYS A 43 2.98 -3.67 12.09
N TRP A 44 2.11 -2.89 11.45
CA TRP A 44 2.38 -1.50 11.04
C TRP A 44 1.62 -0.48 11.90
N LYS A 45 1.47 -0.72 13.22
CA LYS A 45 0.72 0.17 14.12
C LYS A 45 1.18 1.63 14.10
N SER A 46 2.48 1.86 13.84
CA SER A 46 3.05 3.22 13.81
C SER A 46 2.77 3.97 12.50
N VAL A 47 2.26 3.31 11.46
CA VAL A 47 1.96 3.94 10.16
C VAL A 47 0.52 4.41 10.17
N HIS A 48 0.30 5.67 9.81
CA HIS A 48 -1.04 6.21 9.66
C HIS A 48 -1.75 5.52 8.48
N PRO A 49 -2.96 4.97 8.66
CA PRO A 49 -3.60 4.13 7.64
C PRO A 49 -4.25 4.92 6.49
N VAL A 50 -4.07 6.25 6.44
CA VAL A 50 -4.65 7.12 5.41
C VAL A 50 -3.57 7.53 4.41
N PHE A 51 -3.81 7.29 3.13
CA PHE A 51 -2.85 7.54 2.05
C PHE A 51 -3.45 8.35 0.92
N HIS A 52 -2.62 9.19 0.32
CA HIS A 52 -2.96 9.96 -0.87
C HIS A 52 -3.05 9.05 -2.11
N VAL A 53 -3.92 9.36 -3.08
CA VAL A 53 -4.13 8.52 -4.29
C VAL A 53 -2.84 8.30 -5.08
N SER A 54 -1.92 9.26 -5.10
CA SER A 54 -0.62 9.14 -5.78
C SER A 54 0.28 8.03 -5.21
N LEU A 55 -0.01 7.55 -4.00
CA LEU A 55 0.72 6.45 -3.36
C LEU A 55 0.00 5.11 -3.54
N LEU A 56 -1.15 5.08 -4.23
CA LEU A 56 -1.98 3.91 -4.41
C LEU A 56 -2.03 3.50 -5.88
N GLU A 57 -1.93 2.20 -6.14
CA GLU A 57 -2.13 1.65 -7.47
C GLU A 57 -3.27 0.60 -7.43
N PRO A 58 -4.22 0.61 -8.37
CA PRO A 58 -5.23 -0.43 -8.44
C PRO A 58 -4.56 -1.79 -8.72
N VAL A 59 -5.04 -2.84 -8.03
CA VAL A 59 -4.54 -4.19 -8.28
C VAL A 59 -5.10 -4.62 -9.63
N LYS A 60 -4.24 -4.73 -10.64
CA LYS A 60 -4.61 -5.36 -11.91
C LYS A 60 -4.63 -6.86 -11.67
N GLN A 61 -5.81 -7.45 -11.62
CA GLN A 61 -5.96 -8.91 -11.59
C GLN A 61 -5.47 -9.41 -12.95
N SER A 62 -4.30 -10.06 -12.97
CA SER A 62 -3.74 -10.63 -14.21
C SER A 62 -4.68 -11.72 -14.70
N ALA A 63 -5.15 -11.59 -15.93
CA ALA A 63 -6.05 -12.54 -16.59
C ALA A 63 -5.34 -13.83 -17.05
N ILE A 64 -4.30 -14.28 -16.33
CA ILE A 64 -3.62 -15.55 -16.61
C ILE A 64 -4.27 -16.61 -15.72
N PRO A 65 -5.19 -17.45 -16.24
CA PRO A 65 -5.69 -18.59 -15.49
C PRO A 65 -4.57 -19.61 -15.27
N ASN A 66 -4.65 -20.32 -14.13
CA ASN A 66 -3.83 -21.50 -13.81
C ASN A 66 -4.00 -22.61 -14.84
#